data_AF-A0A7W5TLZ4-F1
#
_entry.id   AF-A0A7W5TLZ4-F1
#
_cell.length_a   1.000
_cell.length_b   1.000
_cell.length_c   1.000
_cell.angle_alpha   90.00
_cell.angle_beta   90.00
_cell.angle_gamma   90.00
#
_symmetry.space_group_name_H-M   'P 1'
#
loop_
_entity.id
_entity.type
_entity.pdbx_description
1 polymer ?
#
loop_
_entity_poly.entity_id
_entity_poly.type
_entity_poly.pdbx_seq_one_letter_code
_entity_poly.pdbx_strand_id
1 'polypeptide(L)'
;MPIDDTDRALFNHVWALGAKAVKENRISALNDVAIETPTLEQYQDAFGQRMTDMIKVVQLGISQLRGNGQIVEVGVTSLPLSPRRTASL
;
A
#
# COMPACT_ATOMS: atom_id res chain seq x y z
N MET A 1 -0.29 -6.31 19.59
CA MET A 1 -0.31 -4.87 19.91
C MET A 1 -1.75 -4.42 19.70
N PRO A 2 -2.38 -3.74 20.68
CA PRO A 2 -3.70 -3.17 20.45
C PRO A 2 -3.61 -2.07 19.39
N ILE A 3 -4.54 -2.05 18.45
CA ILE A 3 -4.70 -0.98 17.47
C ILE A 3 -5.21 0.24 18.22
N ASP A 4 -4.53 1.36 18.06
CA ASP A 4 -4.97 2.63 18.65
C ASP A 4 -5.58 3.58 17.59
N ASP A 5 -6.06 4.73 18.05
CA ASP A 5 -6.67 5.72 17.16
C ASP A 5 -5.67 6.32 16.16
N THR A 6 -4.37 6.30 16.48
CA THR A 6 -3.31 6.75 15.57
C THR A 6 -3.18 5.79 14.40
N ASP A 7 -3.18 4.49 14.66
CA ASP A 7 -3.13 3.45 13.61
C ASP A 7 -4.33 3.58 12.66
N ARG A 8 -5.54 3.80 13.20
CA ARG A 8 -6.76 4.03 12.42
C ARG A 8 -6.65 5.28 11.56
N ALA A 9 -6.17 6.38 12.12
CA ALA A 9 -6.01 7.65 11.41
C ALA A 9 -4.98 7.53 10.27
N LEU A 10 -3.85 6.86 10.52
CA LEU A 10 -2.82 6.59 9.51
C LEU A 10 -3.39 5.73 8.38
N PHE A 11 -4.09 4.64 8.72
CA PHE A 11 -4.73 3.79 7.72
C PHE A 11 -5.72 4.58 6.86
N ASN A 12 -6.63 5.35 7.47
CA ASN A 12 -7.61 6.15 6.74
C ASN A 12 -6.95 7.15 5.79
N HIS A 13 -5.85 7.78 6.21
CA HIS A 13 -5.11 8.72 5.38
C HIS A 13 -4.47 8.03 4.17
N VAL A 14 -3.75 6.92 4.41
CA VAL A 14 -3.13 6.12 3.35
C VAL A 14 -4.19 5.59 2.38
N TRP A 15 -5.31 5.10 2.92
CA TRP A 15 -6.42 4.60 2.13
C TRP A 15 -7.00 5.66 1.21
N ALA A 16 -7.28 6.87 1.73
CA ALA A 16 -7.84 7.97 0.94
C ALA A 16 -6.92 8.35 -0.24
N LEU A 17 -5.61 8.36 -0.03
CA LEU A 17 -4.64 8.60 -1.09
C LEU A 17 -4.61 7.47 -2.12
N GLY A 18 -4.68 6.22 -1.66
CA GLY A 18 -4.75 5.05 -2.53
C GLY A 18 -6.02 5.05 -3.39
N ALA A 19 -7.18 5.27 -2.78
CA ALA A 19 -8.46 5.35 -3.46
C ALA A 19 -8.51 6.50 -4.48
N LYS A 20 -7.94 7.66 -4.13
CA LYS A 20 -7.76 8.77 -5.08
C LYS A 20 -6.92 8.35 -6.28
N ALA A 21 -5.78 7.68 -6.05
CA ALA A 21 -4.92 7.19 -7.12
C ALA A 21 -5.61 6.15 -8.01
N VAL A 22 -6.42 5.25 -7.44
CA VAL A 22 -7.24 4.29 -8.22
C VAL A 22 -8.17 5.03 -9.17
N LYS A 23 -8.86 6.07 -8.69
CA LYS A 23 -9.78 6.88 -9.49
C LYS A 23 -9.05 7.66 -10.60
N GLU A 24 -7.94 8.31 -10.28
CA GLU A 24 -7.17 9.11 -11.23
C GLU A 24 -6.55 8.25 -12.33
N ASN A 25 -6.02 7.09 -11.98
CA ASN A 25 -5.40 6.14 -12.92
C ASN A 25 -6.42 5.18 -13.57
N ARG A 26 -7.72 5.32 -13.25
CA ARG A 26 -8.82 4.50 -13.78
C ARG A 26 -8.59 2.99 -13.64
N ILE A 27 -8.10 2.56 -12.48
CA ILE A 27 -7.81 1.15 -12.22
C ILE A 27 -9.12 0.41 -11.89
N SER A 28 -9.84 -0.02 -12.93
CA SER A 28 -11.16 -0.64 -12.81
C SER A 28 -11.20 -1.84 -11.86
N ALA A 29 -10.16 -2.66 -11.85
CA ALA A 29 -10.06 -3.84 -10.98
C ALA A 29 -10.05 -3.51 -9.48
N LEU A 30 -9.76 -2.27 -9.08
CA LEU A 30 -9.71 -1.84 -7.67
C LEU A 30 -10.85 -0.91 -7.29
N ASN A 31 -11.72 -0.52 -8.22
CA ASN A 31 -12.77 0.47 -7.98
C ASN A 31 -13.74 0.03 -6.88
N ASP A 32 -14.18 -1.23 -6.91
CA ASP A 32 -15.17 -1.75 -5.96
C ASP A 32 -14.67 -1.59 -4.52
N VAL A 33 -13.44 -2.04 -4.27
CA VAL A 33 -12.80 -1.93 -2.95
C VAL A 33 -12.50 -0.47 -2.59
N ALA A 34 -12.02 0.35 -3.53
CA ALA A 34 -11.69 1.74 -3.27
C ALA A 34 -12.91 2.60 -2.86
N ILE A 35 -14.10 2.28 -3.39
CA ILE A 35 -15.37 2.97 -3.08
C ILE A 35 -15.90 2.60 -1.69
N GLU A 36 -15.71 1.36 -1.26
CA GLU A 36 -16.28 0.84 0.00
C GLU A 36 -15.67 1.46 1.26
N THR A 37 -14.50 2.10 1.18
CA THR A 37 -13.82 2.76 2.31
C THR A 37 -13.78 1.89 3.58
N PRO A 38 -13.14 0.71 3.53
CA PRO A 38 -13.04 -0.19 4.67
C PRO A 38 -12.39 0.48 5.88
N THR A 39 -12.75 0.01 7.07
CA THR A 39 -12.05 0.30 8.32
C THR A 39 -10.76 -0.52 8.44
N LEU A 40 -9.87 -0.13 9.37
CA LEU A 40 -8.64 -0.89 9.64
C LEU A 40 -8.95 -2.32 10.11
N GLU A 41 -10.02 -2.52 10.90
CA GLU A 41 -10.47 -3.85 11.32
C GLU A 41 -10.90 -4.69 10.12
N GLN A 42 -11.75 -4.13 9.24
CA GLN A 42 -12.20 -4.83 8.05
C GLN A 42 -11.05 -5.15 7.08
N TYR A 43 -10.04 -4.30 7.04
CA TYR A 43 -8.81 -4.57 6.29
C TYR A 43 -8.03 -5.75 6.87
N GLN A 44 -7.91 -5.82 8.20
CA GLN A 44 -7.19 -6.92 8.87
C GLN A 44 -7.95 -8.24 8.83
N ASP A 45 -9.28 -8.18 8.89
CA ASP A 45 -10.16 -9.35 8.81
C ASP A 45 -10.40 -9.81 7.37
N ALA A 46 -9.92 -9.06 6.37
CA ALA A 46 -10.08 -9.43 4.98
C ALA A 46 -9.22 -10.64 4.60
N PHE A 47 -9.72 -11.45 3.66
CA PHE A 47 -9.00 -12.61 3.13
C PHE A 47 -9.19 -12.74 1.62
N GLY A 48 -8.33 -13.55 0.99
CA GLY A 48 -8.42 -13.88 -0.43
C GLY A 48 -8.21 -12.69 -1.38
N GLN A 49 -8.99 -12.65 -2.46
CA GLN A 49 -8.88 -11.60 -3.49
C GLN A 49 -9.17 -10.21 -2.92
N ARG A 50 -10.18 -10.09 -2.05
CA ARG A 50 -10.53 -8.81 -1.41
C ARG A 50 -9.35 -8.23 -0.62
N MET A 51 -8.67 -9.05 0.18
CA MET A 51 -7.46 -8.62 0.88
C MET A 51 -6.36 -8.18 -0.09
N THR A 52 -6.16 -8.94 -1.17
CA THR A 52 -5.15 -8.63 -2.19
C THR A 52 -5.41 -7.27 -2.84
N ASP A 53 -6.66 -6.96 -3.15
CA ASP A 53 -7.03 -5.68 -3.75
C ASP A 53 -6.93 -4.53 -2.75
N MET A 54 -7.33 -4.74 -1.49
CA MET A 54 -7.11 -3.77 -0.43
C MET A 54 -5.63 -3.45 -0.22
N ILE A 55 -4.75 -4.46 -0.24
CA ILE A 55 -3.29 -4.27 -0.15
C ILE A 55 -2.78 -3.39 -1.30
N LYS A 56 -3.25 -3.62 -2.53
CA LYS A 56 -2.84 -2.79 -3.69
C LYS A 56 -3.28 -1.34 -3.53
N VAL A 57 -4.48 -1.08 -3.02
CA VAL A 57 -4.96 0.28 -2.73
C VAL A 57 -4.05 0.95 -1.70
N VAL A 58 -3.70 0.26 -0.63
CA VAL A 58 -2.77 0.77 0.40
C VAL A 58 -1.38 1.05 -0.19
N GLN A 59 -0.84 0.15 -1.02
CA GLN A 59 0.46 0.35 -1.69
C GLN A 59 0.46 1.59 -2.61
N LEU A 60 -0.64 1.83 -3.32
CA LEU A 60 -0.81 3.05 -4.10
C LEU A 60 -0.80 4.29 -3.19
N GLY A 61 -1.50 4.24 -2.05
CA GLY A 61 -1.52 5.33 -1.07
C GLY A 61 -0.13 5.66 -0.51
N ILE A 62 0.64 4.64 -0.14
CA ILE A 62 2.03 4.79 0.32
C ILE A 62 2.91 5.38 -0.80
N SER A 63 2.71 4.95 -2.04
CA SER A 63 3.45 5.48 -3.19
C SER A 63 3.17 6.97 -3.40
N GLN A 64 1.91 7.39 -3.22
CA GLN A 64 1.54 8.81 -3.27
C GLN A 64 2.18 9.62 -2.14
N LEU A 65 2.20 9.09 -0.92
CA LEU A 65 2.88 9.74 0.21
C LEU A 65 4.39 9.92 -0.04
N ARG A 66 5.04 8.89 -0.61
CA ARG A 66 6.45 8.95 -1.01
C ARG A 66 6.68 9.99 -2.10
N GLY A 67 5.84 10.02 -3.14
CA GLY A 67 5.92 11.00 -4.22
C GLY A 67 5.75 12.45 -3.74
N ASN A 68 4.96 12.65 -2.68
CA ASN A 68 4.72 13.96 -2.07
C ASN A 68 5.72 14.32 -0.94
N GLY A 69 6.75 13.51 -0.71
CA GLY A 69 7.77 13.75 0.32
C GLY A 69 7.27 13.61 1.77
N GLN A 70 6.10 13.01 1.98
CA GLN A 70 5.47 12.83 3.30
C GLN A 70 5.95 11.57 4.03
N ILE A 71 6.70 10.71 3.35
CA ILE A 71 7.41 9.57 3.95
C ILE A 71 8.89 9.73 3.62
N VAL A 72 9.71 9.90 4.66
CA VAL A 72 11.16 9.72 4.57
C VAL A 72 11.40 8.22 4.60
N GLU A 73 12.01 7.67 3.55
CA GLU A 73 12.60 6.34 3.65
C GLU A 73 13.64 6.38 4.78
N VAL A 74 13.33 5.74 5.91
CA VAL A 74 14.40 5.15 6.72
C VAL A 74 14.93 4.04 5.84
N GLY A 75 15.99 4.36 5.08
CA GLY A 75 16.63 3.44 4.16
C GLY A 75 16.89 2.13 4.88
N VAL A 76 16.11 1.11 4.54
CA VAL A 76 16.50 -0.26 4.87
C VAL A 76 17.75 -0.48 4.05
N THR A 77 18.84 -0.48 4.81
CA THR A 77 20.21 -0.68 4.43
C THR A 77 20.30 -1.59 3.21
N SER A 78 20.91 -1.07 2.16
CA SER A 78 21.37 -1.81 0.99
C SER A 78 21.81 -3.23 1.35
N LEU A 79 20.99 -4.23 1.04
CA LEU A 79 21.45 -5.60 0.96
C LEU A 79 22.48 -5.64 -0.17
N PRO A 80 23.70 -6.16 0.05
CA PRO A 80 24.72 -6.19 -0.99
C PRO A 80 24.20 -7.04 -2.16
N LEU A 81 24.11 -6.40 -3.32
CA LEU A 81 23.82 -7.01 -4.60
C LEU A 81 24.82 -8.15 -4.82
N SER A 82 24.37 -9.40 -4.68
CA SER A 82 25.19 -10.56 -5.03
C SER A 82 25.49 -10.49 -6.53
N PRO A 83 26.77 -10.45 -6.97
CA PRO A 83 27.07 -10.43 -8.39
C PRO A 83 26.78 -11.81 -8.97
N ARG A 84 25.72 -11.86 -9.78
CA ARG A 84 25.35 -12.97 -10.66
C ARG A 84 26.51 -13.21 -11.62
N ARG A 85 27.39 -14.18 -11.35
CA ARG A 85 28.41 -14.61 -12.31
C ARG A 85 27.73 -15.31 -13.47
N THR A 86 27.80 -14.65 -14.62
CA THR A 86 27.51 -15.13 -15.95
C THR A 86 28.26 -16.44 -16.22
N ALA A 87 27.54 -17.40 -16.79
CA ALA A 87 28.12 -18.54 -17.48
C ALA A 87 29.05 -18.04 -18.59
N SER A 88 30.19 -18.70 -18.78
CA SER A 88 31.01 -18.60 -19.98
C SER A 88 31.46 -20.01 -20.34
N LEU A 89 31.46 -20.24 -21.65
CA LEU A 89 31.60 -21.48 -22.42
C LEU A 89 32.75 -22.40 -21.99
#